data_AF-A0A1B0GKF1-F1
#
_entry.id   AF-A0A1B0GKF1-F1
#
_cell.length_a   1.000
_cell.length_b   1.000
_cell.length_c   1.000
_cell.angle_alpha   90.00
_cell.angle_beta   90.00
_cell.angle_gamma   90.00
#
_symmetry.space_group_name_H-M   'P 1'
#
loop_
_entity.id
_entity.type
_entity.pdbx_description
1 polymer ?
#
loop_
_entity_poly.entity_id
_entity_poly.type
_entity_poly.pdbx_seq_one_letter_code
_entity_poly.pdbx_strand_id
1 'polypeptide(L)'
;IISVVGRDEPEWWRGELNGIQGLFPSNYVGPFVTSDKVIALYPYKAQNDDELSFEKDDIISVVGRDEPEWWRGELNGIQGLFPSNYVGPFVTSGNV
;
A
#
# COMPACT_ATOMS: atom_id res chain seq x y z
N ILE A 1 -12.65 8.65 1.00
CA ILE A 1 -12.20 7.57 1.91
C ILE A 1 -12.69 7.95 3.29
N ILE A 2 -13.31 7.03 4.03
CA ILE A 2 -13.71 7.28 5.43
C ILE A 2 -12.49 7.00 6.31
N SER A 3 -12.10 7.94 7.16
CA SER A 3 -11.09 7.71 8.20
C SER A 3 -11.76 7.05 9.40
N VAL A 4 -11.20 5.98 9.95
CA VAL A 4 -11.72 5.35 11.17
C VAL A 4 -11.17 6.12 12.37
N VAL A 5 -12.06 6.77 13.12
CA VAL A 5 -11.69 7.64 14.25
C VAL A 5 -11.89 6.94 15.60
N GLY A 6 -12.68 5.86 15.65
CA GLY A 6 -12.89 5.07 16.85
C GLY A 6 -13.43 3.67 16.56
N ARG A 7 -12.98 2.68 17.32
CA ARG A 7 -13.50 1.30 17.29
C ARG A 7 -14.16 0.98 18.61
N ASP A 8 -15.07 1.87 19.01
CA ASP A 8 -15.68 1.88 20.33
C ASP A 8 -16.56 0.64 20.56
N GLU A 9 -17.13 0.05 19.49
CA GLU A 9 -17.89 -1.19 19.53
C GLU A 9 -17.41 -2.22 18.49
N PRO A 10 -17.62 -3.54 18.73
CA PRO A 10 -17.20 -4.59 17.79
C PRO A 10 -17.86 -4.49 16.41
N GLU A 11 -19.15 -4.11 16.37
CA GLU A 11 -19.95 -4.08 15.15
C GLU A 11 -20.08 -2.69 14.53
N TRP A 12 -19.80 -1.62 15.29
CA TRP A 12 -19.95 -0.24 14.85
C TRP A 12 -18.69 0.55 15.13
N TRP A 13 -18.11 1.10 14.07
CA TRP A 13 -16.95 2.00 14.18
C TRP A 13 -17.39 3.43 13.94
N ARG A 14 -16.74 4.37 14.62
CA ARG A 14 -16.86 5.80 14.36
C ARG A 14 -15.86 6.17 13.28
N GLY A 15 -16.28 6.93 12.28
CA GLY A 15 -15.33 7.55 11.36
C GLY A 15 -15.81 8.85 10.77
N GLU A 16 -14.96 9.43 9.94
CA GLU A 16 -15.09 10.78 9.42
C GLU A 16 -15.00 10.79 7.89
N LEU A 17 -15.90 11.54 7.26
CA LEU A 17 -15.89 11.84 5.84
C LEU A 17 -16.18 13.32 5.62
N ASN A 18 -15.22 14.06 5.06
CA ASN A 18 -15.35 15.50 4.78
C ASN A 18 -15.78 16.33 6.01
N GLY A 19 -15.25 16.01 7.19
CA GLY A 19 -15.58 16.69 8.46
C GLY A 19 -16.90 16.24 9.10
N ILE A 20 -17.64 15.30 8.49
CA ILE A 20 -18.83 14.69 9.08
C ILE A 20 -18.43 13.41 9.80
N GLN A 21 -18.71 13.34 11.11
CA GLN A 21 -18.49 12.14 11.91
C GLN A 21 -19.78 11.34 12.10
N GLY A 22 -19.67 10.02 12.08
CA GLY A 22 -20.80 9.11 12.28
C GLY A 22 -20.37 7.67 12.53
N LEU A 23 -21.35 6.83 12.87
CA LEU A 23 -21.17 5.39 13.04
C LEU A 23 -21.48 4.66 11.73
N PHE A 24 -20.70 3.63 11.42
CA PHE A 24 -20.98 2.70 10.32
C PHE A 24 -20.68 1.27 10.76
N PRO A 25 -21.32 0.26 10.13
CA PRO A 25 -21.04 -1.13 10.44
C PRO A 25 -19.60 -1.50 10.08
N SER A 26 -18.88 -2.16 10.98
CA SER A 26 -17.45 -2.48 10.82
C SER A 26 -17.15 -3.34 9.59
N ASN A 27 -18.10 -4.16 9.14
CA ASN A 27 -17.96 -4.99 7.93
C ASN A 27 -18.18 -4.24 6.61
N TYR A 28 -18.51 -2.94 6.65
CA TYR A 28 -18.68 -2.10 5.45
C TYR A 28 -17.39 -1.35 5.11
N VAL A 29 -16.38 -1.44 5.98
CA VAL A 29 -15.06 -0.88 5.73
C VAL A 29 -14.03 -2.00 5.59
N GLY A 30 -13.30 -1.94 4.49
CA GLY A 30 -12.09 -2.71 4.29
C GLY A 30 -10.86 -1.81 4.43
N PRO A 31 -9.67 -2.39 4.66
CA PRO A 31 -8.44 -1.67 4.43
C PRO A 31 -8.43 -1.03 3.04
N PHE A 32 -8.08 0.25 2.96
CA PHE A 32 -7.84 0.87 1.67
C PHE A 32 -6.47 0.43 1.18
N VAL A 33 -6.45 -0.35 0.10
CA VAL A 33 -5.23 -0.70 -0.62
C VAL A 33 -4.96 0.43 -1.58
N THR A 34 -3.84 1.13 -1.42
CA THR A 34 -3.38 2.05 -2.46
C THR A 34 -2.84 1.18 -3.60
N SER A 35 -3.52 1.13 -4.76
CA SER A 35 -3.06 0.31 -5.89
C SER A 35 -1.66 0.71 -6.38
N ASP A 36 -1.25 1.92 -6.03
CA ASP A 36 -0.03 2.55 -6.56
C ASP A 36 1.15 2.38 -5.59
N LYS A 37 0.98 1.68 -4.46
CA LYS A 37 2.08 1.35 -3.55
C LYS A 37 2.05 -0.12 -3.15
N VAL A 38 3.25 -0.66 -2.96
CA VAL A 38 3.48 -2.03 -2.50
C VAL A 38 4.53 -2.03 -1.41
N ILE A 39 4.50 -3.04 -0.56
CA ILE A 39 5.51 -3.26 0.48
C ILE A 39 6.42 -4.42 0.09
N ALA A 40 7.73 -4.25 0.20
CA ALA A 40 8.70 -5.31 -0.02
C ALA A 40 8.59 -6.38 1.08
N LEU A 41 8.31 -7.62 0.69
CA LEU A 41 8.24 -8.77 1.61
C LEU A 41 9.62 -9.39 1.86
N TYR A 42 10.53 -9.23 0.89
CA TYR A 42 11.90 -9.73 0.91
C TYR A 42 12.83 -8.66 0.33
N PRO A 43 14.09 -8.60 0.76
CA PRO A 43 15.07 -7.71 0.13
C PRO A 43 15.39 -8.19 -1.30
N TYR A 44 15.73 -7.24 -2.18
CA TYR A 44 16.18 -7.53 -3.53
C TYR A 44 17.33 -6.60 -3.91
N LYS A 45 18.40 -7.20 -4.46
CA LYS A 45 19.54 -6.48 -4.99
C LYS A 45 19.51 -6.55 -6.51
N ALA A 46 19.50 -5.38 -7.14
CA ALA A 46 19.57 -5.24 -8.59
C ALA A 46 20.77 -6.01 -9.16
N GLN A 47 20.49 -6.76 -10.22
CA GLN A 47 21.45 -7.53 -11.01
C GLN A 47 21.82 -6.79 -12.30
N ASN A 48 20.94 -5.92 -12.78
CA ASN A 48 21.14 -5.07 -13.96
C ASN A 48 20.89 -3.58 -13.62
N ASP A 49 21.42 -2.68 -14.46
CA ASP A 49 21.38 -1.24 -14.23
C ASP A 49 19.96 -0.62 -14.32
N ASP A 50 19.01 -1.33 -14.91
CA ASP A 50 17.61 -0.92 -15.04
C ASP A 50 16.71 -1.47 -13.92
N GLU A 51 17.27 -2.22 -12.97
CA GLU A 51 16.55 -2.83 -11.86
C GLU A 51 16.63 -1.98 -10.58
N LEU A 52 15.58 -2.06 -9.76
CA LEU A 52 15.44 -1.34 -8.50
C LEU A 52 15.89 -2.23 -7.33
N SER A 53 16.88 -1.78 -6.56
CA SER A 53 17.23 -2.40 -5.28
C SER A 53 16.34 -1.88 -4.16
N PHE A 54 15.97 -2.74 -3.22
CA PHE A 54 15.16 -2.38 -2.05
C PHE A 54 15.38 -3.39 -0.91
N GLU A 55 15.09 -2.94 0.31
CA GLU A 55 15.13 -3.76 1.50
C GLU A 55 13.72 -4.25 1.87
N LYS A 56 13.66 -5.26 2.76
CA LYS A 56 12.39 -5.69 3.33
C LYS A 56 11.71 -4.50 4.03
N ASP A 57 10.39 -4.44 3.92
CA ASP A 57 9.48 -3.43 4.48
C ASP A 57 9.55 -2.04 3.80
N ASP A 58 10.37 -1.87 2.75
CA ASP A 58 10.34 -0.67 1.90
C ASP A 58 8.99 -0.50 1.19
N ILE A 59 8.53 0.75 1.08
CA ILE A 59 7.30 1.11 0.36
C ILE A 59 7.65 1.64 -1.02
N ILE A 60 7.38 0.84 -2.04
CA ILE A 60 7.69 1.15 -3.44
C ILE A 60 6.43 1.71 -4.09
N SER A 61 6.57 2.83 -4.81
CA SER A 61 5.47 3.36 -5.62
C SER A 61 5.48 2.66 -6.97
N VAL A 62 4.39 2.01 -7.36
CA VAL A 62 4.28 1.29 -8.63
C VAL A 62 3.95 2.27 -9.73
N VAL A 63 4.84 2.38 -10.73
CA VAL A 63 4.72 3.28 -11.88
C VAL A 63 4.13 2.54 -13.09
N GLY A 64 4.40 1.23 -13.24
CA GLY A 64 3.90 0.43 -14.35
C GLY A 64 3.83 -1.06 -14.02
N ARG A 65 2.83 -1.74 -14.58
CA ARG A 65 2.60 -3.19 -14.46
C ARG A 65 2.44 -3.84 -15.84
N ASP A 66 3.15 -3.30 -16.82
CA ASP A 66 3.03 -3.70 -18.22
C ASP A 66 3.45 -5.16 -18.42
N GLU A 67 4.30 -5.69 -17.53
CA GLU A 67 4.73 -7.09 -17.50
C GLU A 67 4.26 -7.81 -16.22
N PRO A 68 3.90 -9.10 -16.28
CA PRO A 68 3.40 -9.83 -15.11
C PRO A 68 4.46 -10.06 -14.03
N GLU A 69 5.69 -10.37 -14.44
CA GLU A 69 6.78 -10.81 -13.55
C GLU A 69 7.61 -9.65 -13.02
N TRP A 70 7.73 -8.56 -13.81
CA TRP A 70 8.56 -7.41 -13.49
C TRP A 70 7.74 -6.13 -13.57
N TRP A 71 7.63 -5.44 -12.45
CA TRP A 71 6.94 -4.15 -12.37
C TRP A 71 7.95 -3.02 -12.39
N ARG A 72 7.53 -1.87 -12.89
CA ARG A 72 8.31 -0.63 -12.79
C ARG A 72 7.89 0.11 -11.54
N GLY A 73 8.84 0.46 -10.69
CA GLY A 73 8.60 1.15 -9.43
C GLY A 73 9.55 2.30 -9.19
N GLU A 74 9.22 3.11 -8.20
CA GLU A 74 10.04 4.19 -7.68
C GLU A 74 10.24 4.04 -6.16
N LEU A 75 11.50 4.13 -5.74
CA LEU A 75 11.90 4.17 -4.33
C LEU A 75 13.00 5.23 -4.16
N ASN A 76 12.81 6.16 -3.23
CA ASN A 76 13.76 7.24 -2.94
C ASN A 76 14.19 8.06 -4.18
N GLY A 77 13.26 8.28 -5.11
CA GLY A 77 13.50 9.00 -6.37
C GLY A 77 14.26 8.19 -7.44
N ILE A 78 14.56 6.92 -7.18
CA ILE A 78 15.19 6.00 -8.13
C ILE A 78 14.08 5.14 -8.73
N GLN A 79 14.04 5.07 -10.07
CA GLN A 79 13.12 4.21 -10.80
C GLN A 79 13.84 3.00 -11.39
N GLY A 80 13.19 1.85 -11.36
CA GLY A 80 13.71 0.62 -11.94
C GLY A 80 12.68 -0.51 -11.96
N LEU A 81 13.07 -1.61 -12.58
CA LEU A 81 12.30 -2.85 -12.61
C LEU A 81 12.51 -3.66 -11.33
N PHE A 82 11.46 -4.29 -10.82
CA PHE A 82 11.56 -5.20 -9.68
C PHE A 82 10.63 -6.41 -9.82
N PRO A 83 10.97 -7.55 -9.21
CA PRO A 83 10.15 -8.75 -9.29
C PRO A 83 8.83 -8.59 -8.52
N SER A 84 7.71 -8.79 -9.20
CA SER A 84 6.36 -8.58 -8.63
C SER A 84 6.02 -9.54 -7.49
N ASN A 85 6.65 -10.71 -7.45
CA ASN A 85 6.48 -11.70 -6.39
C ASN A 85 7.28 -11.41 -5.12
N TYR A 86 8.10 -10.36 -5.09
CA TYR A 86 8.84 -9.93 -3.89
C TYR A 86 8.08 -8.91 -3.06
N VAL A 87 6.92 -8.46 -3.55
CA VAL A 87 6.13 -7.40 -2.93
C VAL A 87 4.72 -7.88 -2.60
N GLY A 88 4.10 -7.21 -1.63
CA GLY A 88 2.71 -7.41 -1.25
C GLY A 88 1.91 -6.11 -1.32
N PRO A 89 0.56 -6.20 -1.20
CA PRO A 89 -0.28 -5.01 -1.12
C PRO A 89 0.15 -4.10 0.03
N PHE A 90 0.39 -2.81 -0.25
CA PHE A 90 0.56 -1.83 0.82
C PHE A 90 -0.82 -1.40 1.32
N VAL A 91 -1.08 -1.71 2.59
CA VAL A 91 -2.34 -1.39 3.27
C VAL A 91 -2.08 -0.30 4.29
N THR A 92 -2.56 0.91 4.01
CA THR A 92 -2.65 1.93 5.06
C THR A 92 -3.92 1.66 5.86
N SER A 93 -3.76 1.22 7.11
CA SER A 93 -4.85 1.33 8.07
C SER A 93 -5.12 2.82 8.25
N GLY A 94 -6.26 3.30 7.75
CA GLY A 94 -6.60 4.73 7.78
C GLY A 94 -6.77 5.23 9.20
N ASN A 95 -5.65 5.67 9.79
CA ASN A 95 -5.55 6.48 10.99
C ASN A 95 -4.70 7.71 10.62
N VAL A 96 -5.35 8.74 10.10
CA VAL A 96 -4.89 10.13 10.21
C VAL A 96 -6.02 10.96 10.78
#